data_AF-A0A6J5ANB1-F1
#
_entry.id   AF-A0A6J5ANB1-F1
#
_cell.length_a   1.000
_cell.length_b   1.000
_cell.length_c   1.000
_cell.angle_alpha   90.00
_cell.angle_beta   90.00
_cell.angle_gamma   90.00
#
_symmetry.space_group_name_H-M   'P 1'
#
loop_
_entity.id
_entity.type
_entity.pdbx_description
1 polymer ?
#
loop_
_entity_poly.entity_id
_entity_poly.type
_entity_poly.pdbx_seq_one_letter_code
_entity_poly.pdbx_strand_id
1 'polypeptide(L)'
;MNAPTDLPFMRVAAALDSYRRNLATVAHWADPSWSVALLGANAAQLEPQLEHWRAALERAGAAAVQACSQAIADAAGVKPPSFASLTQAALKPTPAGTVQPNAVLLDVLPVHHALQVLRMRALSFRRAEVRRLIDKRTRSQLSEWTGVGIDRLTQDAHLADAPDIARLAARAAMPPLTALDAGTLAVEGCALLLRDLGGANPANGASGANESARVPFPLLRLALPRVLPTPAWLASVPEELDASGSARLFSRLSDLLPEFAWLFG
;
A
#
# COMPACT_ATOMS: atom_id res chain seq x y z
N MET A 1 10.96 -5.51 23.19
CA MET A 1 12.16 -6.38 23.24
C MET A 1 12.22 -7.08 21.89
N ASN A 2 13.10 -6.65 20.98
CA ASN A 2 13.16 -7.22 19.63
C ASN A 2 13.86 -8.58 19.72
N ALA A 3 13.17 -9.65 19.30
CA ALA A 3 13.75 -10.97 19.19
C ALA A 3 14.87 -10.96 18.13
N PRO A 4 15.94 -11.76 18.29
CA PRO A 4 17.01 -11.83 17.28
C PRO A 4 16.45 -12.41 15.98
N THR A 5 16.34 -11.56 14.95
CA THR A 5 15.90 -11.89 13.59
C THR A 5 17.06 -12.23 12.64
N ASP A 6 18.27 -12.37 13.17
CA ASP A 6 19.52 -12.50 12.40
C ASP A 6 19.61 -13.79 11.57
N LEU A 7 18.79 -14.80 11.90
CA LEU A 7 18.71 -16.05 11.15
C LEU A 7 17.50 -16.03 10.19
N PRO A 8 17.64 -16.48 8.93
CA PRO A 8 16.58 -16.42 7.93
C PRO A 8 15.25 -17.07 8.37
N PHE A 9 15.29 -18.18 9.10
CA PHE A 9 14.08 -18.85 9.58
C PHE A 9 13.39 -18.08 10.74
N MET A 10 14.15 -17.40 11.60
CA MET A 10 13.61 -16.54 12.66
C MET A 10 12.90 -15.33 12.05
N ARG A 11 13.50 -14.73 11.01
CA ARG A 11 12.86 -13.65 10.24
C ARG A 11 11.55 -14.09 9.63
N VAL A 12 11.51 -15.26 8.99
CA VAL A 12 10.27 -15.78 8.37
C VAL A 12 9.21 -16.09 9.43
N ALA A 13 9.60 -16.66 10.57
CA ALA A 13 8.67 -16.90 11.68
C ALA A 13 8.07 -15.59 12.20
N ALA A 14 8.90 -14.55 12.39
CA ALA A 14 8.44 -13.22 12.79
C ALA A 14 7.52 -12.58 11.73
N ALA A 15 7.84 -12.76 10.45
CA ALA A 15 7.01 -12.27 9.35
C ALA A 15 5.63 -12.96 9.31
N LEU A 16 5.60 -14.29 9.49
CA LEU A 16 4.36 -15.06 9.58
C LEU A 16 3.52 -14.67 10.80
N ASP A 17 4.15 -14.48 11.97
CA ASP A 17 3.46 -14.00 13.17
C ASP A 17 2.83 -12.61 12.96
N SER A 18 3.58 -11.69 12.35
CA SER A 18 3.08 -10.35 12.03
C SER A 18 1.92 -10.41 11.02
N TYR A 19 2.05 -11.21 9.96
CA TYR A 19 0.95 -11.46 9.01
C TYR A 19 -0.31 -11.99 9.70
N ARG A 20 -0.16 -12.96 10.62
CA ARG A 20 -1.29 -13.53 11.37
C ARG A 20 -1.96 -12.50 12.26
N ARG A 21 -1.19 -11.61 12.91
CA ARG A 21 -1.75 -10.50 13.71
C ARG A 21 -2.53 -9.51 12.84
N ASN A 22 -2.00 -9.16 11.67
CA ASN A 22 -2.70 -8.30 10.72
C ASN A 22 -4.02 -8.96 10.27
N LEU A 23 -3.97 -10.24 9.89
CA LEU A 23 -5.14 -11.01 9.47
C LEU A 23 -6.19 -11.10 10.59
N ALA A 24 -5.79 -11.29 11.84
CA ALA A 24 -6.72 -11.39 12.97
C ALA A 24 -7.48 -10.09 13.28
N THR A 25 -7.06 -8.95 12.71
CA THR A 25 -7.62 -7.62 13.01
C THR A 25 -8.21 -6.90 11.79
N VAL A 26 -8.29 -7.57 10.63
CA VAL A 26 -8.84 -7.00 9.37
C VAL A 26 -10.15 -6.27 9.57
N ALA A 27 -11.05 -6.81 10.38
CA ALA A 27 -12.37 -6.21 10.60
C ALA A 27 -12.31 -4.76 11.14
N HIS A 28 -11.23 -4.38 11.83
CA HIS A 28 -11.05 -3.02 12.35
C HIS A 28 -10.50 -2.02 11.33
N TRP A 29 -9.72 -2.47 10.35
CA TRP A 29 -8.97 -1.56 9.48
C TRP A 29 -9.27 -1.73 7.99
N ALA A 30 -10.01 -2.75 7.59
CA ALA A 30 -10.46 -2.89 6.22
C ALA A 30 -11.28 -1.67 5.80
N ASP A 31 -11.13 -1.27 4.54
CA ASP A 31 -11.95 -0.22 3.96
C ASP A 31 -13.43 -0.60 4.08
N PRO A 32 -14.32 0.31 4.49
CA PRO A 32 -15.73 0.00 4.74
C PRO A 32 -16.45 -0.65 3.55
N SER A 33 -15.99 -0.41 2.32
CA SER A 33 -16.55 -1.03 1.11
C SER A 33 -16.44 -2.56 1.09
N TRP A 34 -15.50 -3.15 1.84
CA TRP A 34 -15.39 -4.61 2.03
C TRP A 34 -16.52 -5.15 2.91
N SER A 35 -16.74 -4.53 4.07
CA SER A 35 -17.81 -4.93 4.99
C SER A 35 -19.19 -4.69 4.39
N VAL A 36 -19.40 -3.56 3.70
CA VAL A 36 -20.64 -3.28 2.94
C VAL A 36 -20.95 -4.40 1.96
N ALA A 37 -19.96 -4.81 1.17
CA ALA A 37 -20.13 -5.84 0.16
C ALA A 37 -20.46 -7.19 0.80
N LEU A 38 -19.81 -7.53 1.90
CA LEU A 38 -20.06 -8.77 2.65
C LEU A 38 -21.46 -8.80 3.29
N LEU A 39 -21.91 -7.67 3.83
CA LEU A 39 -23.21 -7.55 4.49
C LEU A 39 -24.39 -7.42 3.50
N GLY A 40 -24.11 -7.24 2.21
CA GLY A 40 -25.17 -7.01 1.21
C GLY A 40 -25.97 -5.73 1.46
N ALA A 41 -25.33 -4.71 2.05
CA ALA A 41 -26.00 -3.50 2.51
C ALA A 41 -26.60 -2.68 1.34
N ASN A 42 -27.85 -2.24 1.49
CA ASN A 42 -28.51 -1.33 0.55
C ASN A 42 -27.97 0.10 0.71
N ALA A 43 -27.83 0.83 -0.41
CA ALA A 43 -27.27 2.18 -0.43
C ALA A 43 -27.97 3.17 0.53
N ALA A 44 -29.28 3.01 0.76
CA ALA A 44 -30.06 3.87 1.66
C ALA A 44 -29.79 3.63 3.17
N GLN A 45 -29.14 2.52 3.55
CA GLN A 45 -28.88 2.14 4.94
C GLN A 45 -27.39 2.00 5.25
N LEU A 46 -26.53 2.41 4.33
CA LEU A 46 -25.10 2.15 4.35
C LEU A 46 -24.40 2.75 5.58
N GLU A 47 -24.54 4.07 5.76
CA GLU A 47 -23.93 4.81 6.87
C GLU A 47 -24.38 4.31 8.25
N PRO A 48 -25.69 4.19 8.56
CA PRO A 48 -26.10 3.69 9.86
C PRO A 48 -25.67 2.24 10.08
N GLN A 49 -25.73 1.37 9.08
CA GLN A 49 -25.29 -0.02 9.24
C GLN A 49 -23.79 -0.13 9.49
N LEU A 50 -22.97 0.69 8.82
CA LEU A 50 -21.54 0.74 9.05
C LEU A 50 -21.19 1.21 10.46
N GLU A 51 -21.92 2.19 11.00
CA GLU A 51 -21.70 2.67 12.36
C GLU A 51 -22.08 1.59 13.39
N HIS A 52 -23.22 0.92 13.21
CA HIS A 52 -23.61 -0.20 14.06
C HIS A 52 -22.61 -1.37 13.97
N TRP A 53 -22.08 -1.66 12.79
CA TRP A 53 -21.06 -2.66 12.57
C TRP A 53 -19.77 -2.33 13.34
N ARG A 54 -19.26 -1.10 13.22
CA ARG A 54 -18.09 -0.63 13.97
C ARG A 54 -18.32 -0.72 15.48
N ALA A 55 -19.45 -0.22 15.97
CA ALA A 55 -19.80 -0.29 17.39
C ALA A 55 -19.99 -1.74 17.89
N ALA A 56 -20.37 -2.68 17.03
CA ALA A 56 -20.43 -4.09 17.35
C ALA A 56 -19.03 -4.70 17.46
N LEU A 57 -18.12 -4.39 16.53
CA LEU A 57 -16.73 -4.85 16.57
C LEU A 57 -15.97 -4.33 17.79
N GLU A 58 -16.15 -3.07 18.17
CA GLU A 58 -15.51 -2.49 19.37
C GLU A 58 -15.94 -3.17 20.67
N ARG A 59 -17.16 -3.73 20.72
CA ARG A 59 -17.68 -4.47 21.87
C ARG A 59 -17.45 -5.98 21.77
N ALA A 60 -17.02 -6.48 20.62
CA ALA A 60 -16.84 -7.89 20.38
C ALA A 60 -15.58 -8.40 21.08
N GLY A 61 -15.60 -9.66 21.53
CA GLY A 61 -14.39 -10.32 22.02
C GLY A 61 -13.42 -10.63 20.87
N ALA A 62 -12.13 -10.79 21.21
CA ALA A 62 -11.06 -11.04 20.23
C ALA A 62 -11.36 -12.21 19.27
N ALA A 63 -11.97 -13.30 19.75
CA ALA A 63 -12.33 -14.44 18.92
C ALA A 63 -13.37 -14.10 17.85
N ALA A 64 -14.35 -13.25 18.18
CA ALA A 64 -15.38 -12.83 17.23
C ALA A 64 -14.81 -11.87 16.18
N VAL A 65 -13.95 -10.94 16.60
CA VAL A 65 -13.20 -10.05 15.69
C VAL A 65 -12.35 -10.86 14.72
N GLN A 66 -11.61 -11.86 15.23
CA GLN A 66 -10.79 -12.73 14.40
C GLN A 66 -11.62 -13.52 13.39
N ALA A 67 -12.77 -14.06 13.79
CA ALA A 67 -13.67 -14.77 12.89
C ALA A 67 -14.23 -13.85 11.79
N CYS A 68 -14.64 -12.62 12.14
CA CYS A 68 -15.09 -11.63 11.16
C CYS A 68 -13.96 -11.22 10.21
N SER A 69 -12.75 -11.05 10.74
CA SER A 69 -11.56 -10.69 9.97
C SER A 69 -11.21 -11.77 8.95
N GLN A 70 -11.26 -13.04 9.36
CA GLN A 70 -11.07 -14.18 8.46
C GLN A 70 -12.17 -14.24 7.39
N ALA A 71 -13.44 -14.03 7.76
CA ALA A 71 -14.54 -14.03 6.81
C ALA A 71 -14.40 -12.93 5.74
N ILE A 72 -13.97 -11.73 6.13
CA ILE A 72 -13.69 -10.64 5.19
C ILE A 72 -12.54 -11.02 4.25
N ALA A 73 -11.44 -11.56 4.81
CA ALA A 73 -10.28 -11.97 4.02
C ALA A 73 -10.61 -13.11 3.03
N ASP A 74 -11.37 -14.10 3.46
CA ASP A 74 -11.82 -15.23 2.64
C ASP A 74 -12.76 -14.75 1.52
N ALA A 75 -13.73 -13.90 1.84
CA ALA A 75 -14.64 -13.32 0.86
C ALA A 75 -13.91 -12.47 -0.18
N ALA A 76 -12.81 -11.83 0.22
CA ALA A 76 -11.93 -11.08 -0.68
C ALA A 76 -10.91 -11.95 -1.43
N GLY A 77 -10.87 -13.27 -1.18
CA GLY A 77 -9.94 -14.20 -1.82
C GLY A 77 -8.48 -13.99 -1.40
N VAL A 78 -8.23 -13.46 -0.20
CA VAL A 78 -6.88 -13.27 0.33
C VAL A 78 -6.19 -14.62 0.49
N LYS A 79 -5.04 -14.76 -0.16
CA LYS A 79 -4.18 -15.94 0.00
C LYS A 79 -3.01 -15.61 0.92
N PRO A 80 -2.64 -16.50 1.84
CA PRO A 80 -1.46 -16.29 2.67
C PRO A 80 -0.19 -16.25 1.80
N PRO A 81 0.82 -15.45 2.20
CA PRO A 81 2.09 -15.39 1.50
C PRO A 81 2.78 -16.76 1.56
N SER A 82 3.44 -17.13 0.46
CA SER A 82 4.22 -18.37 0.44
C SER A 82 5.47 -18.22 1.31
N PHE A 83 5.91 -19.32 1.93
CA PHE A 83 7.17 -19.34 2.69
C PHE A 83 8.35 -18.83 1.85
N ALA A 84 8.43 -19.24 0.58
CA ALA A 84 9.47 -18.82 -0.36
C ALA A 84 9.44 -17.31 -0.66
N SER A 85 8.27 -16.66 -0.62
CA SER A 85 8.16 -15.21 -0.81
C SER A 85 8.67 -14.44 0.40
N LEU A 86 8.49 -14.99 1.61
CA LEU A 86 8.94 -14.37 2.86
C LEU A 86 10.44 -14.55 3.14
N THR A 87 11.09 -15.54 2.51
CA THR A 87 12.54 -15.71 2.62
C THR A 87 13.32 -14.73 1.74
N GLN A 88 12.70 -14.22 0.67
CA GLN A 88 13.33 -13.28 -0.27
C GLN A 88 13.55 -11.90 0.36
N ALA A 89 14.62 -11.23 -0.06
CA ALA A 89 14.92 -9.85 0.35
C ALA A 89 13.85 -8.85 -0.16
N ALA A 90 13.91 -7.60 0.30
CA ALA A 90 13.03 -6.51 -0.18
C ALA A 90 13.08 -6.29 -1.68
N LEU A 91 14.21 -6.64 -2.29
CA LEU A 91 14.48 -6.57 -3.70
C LEU A 91 14.86 -7.95 -4.21
N LYS A 92 14.17 -8.41 -5.26
CA LYS A 92 14.41 -9.72 -5.88
C LYS A 92 14.91 -9.53 -7.32
N PRO A 93 15.90 -10.32 -7.77
CA PRO A 93 16.31 -10.33 -9.16
C PRO A 93 15.20 -10.92 -10.03
N THR A 94 15.03 -10.37 -11.23
CA THR A 94 14.17 -10.91 -12.27
C THR A 94 15.01 -11.69 -13.29
N PRO A 95 14.40 -12.62 -14.06
CA PRO A 95 15.10 -13.31 -15.15
C PRO A 95 15.72 -12.37 -16.20
N ALA A 96 15.16 -11.17 -16.36
CA ALA A 96 15.64 -10.14 -17.26
C ALA A 96 16.86 -9.35 -16.70
N GLY A 97 17.41 -9.74 -15.55
CA GLY A 97 18.54 -9.05 -14.91
C GLY A 97 18.17 -7.73 -14.22
N THR A 98 16.89 -7.35 -14.21
CA THR A 98 16.40 -6.20 -13.46
C THR A 98 16.01 -6.59 -12.03
N VAL A 99 15.84 -5.61 -11.15
CA VAL A 99 15.46 -5.83 -9.76
C VAL A 99 14.02 -5.38 -9.54
N GLN A 100 13.22 -6.21 -8.87
CA GLN A 100 11.81 -5.95 -8.58
C GLN A 100 11.55 -5.89 -7.07
N PRO A 101 10.64 -5.03 -6.59
CA PRO A 101 10.17 -5.07 -5.21
C PRO A 101 9.56 -6.43 -4.81
N ASN A 102 9.90 -6.92 -3.62
CA ASN A 102 9.18 -8.00 -2.96
C ASN A 102 7.96 -7.42 -2.22
N ALA A 103 6.93 -7.06 -2.96
CA ALA A 103 5.77 -6.36 -2.41
C ALA A 103 4.93 -7.21 -1.43
N VAL A 104 5.14 -8.52 -1.37
CA VAL A 104 4.54 -9.43 -0.38
C VAL A 104 4.88 -9.01 1.05
N LEU A 105 6.05 -8.40 1.26
CA LEU A 105 6.48 -7.93 2.58
C LEU A 105 5.58 -6.81 3.13
N LEU A 106 4.79 -6.13 2.28
CA LEU A 106 3.84 -5.12 2.75
C LEU A 106 2.67 -5.73 3.55
N ASP A 107 2.30 -6.99 3.31
CA ASP A 107 1.28 -7.70 4.10
C ASP A 107 1.77 -8.06 5.51
N VAL A 108 3.08 -8.03 5.72
CA VAL A 108 3.74 -8.34 6.99
C VAL A 108 3.81 -7.11 7.89
N LEU A 109 3.92 -5.91 7.31
CA LEU A 109 3.93 -4.66 8.05
C LEU A 109 2.59 -4.43 8.78
N PRO A 110 2.59 -3.81 9.98
CA PRO A 110 1.36 -3.27 10.53
C PRO A 110 0.68 -2.36 9.50
N VAL A 111 -0.64 -2.49 9.35
CA VAL A 111 -1.39 -1.88 8.25
C VAL A 111 -1.12 -0.38 8.07
N HIS A 112 -0.94 0.36 9.16
CA HIS A 112 -0.69 1.80 9.08
C HIS A 112 0.68 2.11 8.45
N HIS A 113 1.73 1.34 8.76
CA HIS A 113 3.04 1.47 8.13
C HIS A 113 3.00 1.02 6.67
N ALA A 114 2.24 -0.02 6.37
CA ALA A 114 2.05 -0.47 4.99
C ALA A 114 1.37 0.62 4.13
N LEU A 115 0.33 1.29 4.65
CA LEU A 115 -0.29 2.45 4.00
C LEU A 115 0.68 3.64 3.89
N GLN A 116 1.54 3.88 4.89
CA GLN A 116 2.59 4.89 4.81
C GLN A 116 3.55 4.60 3.65
N VAL A 117 3.97 3.35 3.43
CA VAL A 117 4.82 2.96 2.29
C VAL A 117 4.13 3.25 0.95
N LEU A 118 2.83 2.99 0.83
CA LEU A 118 2.08 3.37 -0.39
C LEU A 118 2.09 4.88 -0.59
N ARG A 119 1.84 5.67 0.46
CA ARG A 119 1.90 7.14 0.38
C ARG A 119 3.30 7.64 0.04
N MET A 120 4.34 7.01 0.59
CA MET A 120 5.74 7.30 0.21
C MET A 120 5.95 7.07 -1.29
N ARG A 121 5.43 5.98 -1.85
CA ARG A 121 5.53 5.69 -3.30
C ARG A 121 4.92 6.80 -4.16
N ALA A 122 3.75 7.31 -3.77
CA ALA A 122 3.10 8.43 -4.45
C ALA A 122 3.90 9.74 -4.33
N LEU A 123 4.40 10.08 -3.14
CA LEU A 123 5.21 11.29 -2.94
C LEU A 123 6.57 11.21 -3.65
N SER A 124 7.19 10.04 -3.73
CA SER A 124 8.42 9.84 -4.50
C SER A 124 8.23 10.07 -6.00
N PHE A 125 7.07 9.67 -6.55
CA PHE A 125 6.68 10.02 -7.92
C PHE A 125 6.52 11.54 -8.06
N ARG A 126 5.83 12.17 -7.11
CA ARG A 126 5.56 13.61 -7.05
C ARG A 126 6.72 14.45 -6.48
N ARG A 127 7.96 13.93 -6.41
CA ARG A 127 9.08 14.57 -5.69
C ARG A 127 9.38 16.00 -6.14
N ALA A 128 9.20 16.33 -7.42
CA ALA A 128 9.38 17.69 -7.93
C ALA A 128 8.31 18.66 -7.39
N GLU A 129 7.08 18.19 -7.23
CA GLU A 129 5.98 18.95 -6.61
C GLU A 129 6.24 19.14 -5.11
N VAL A 130 6.63 18.06 -4.40
CA VAL A 130 6.92 18.09 -2.96
C VAL A 130 8.02 19.10 -2.61
N ARG A 131 9.08 19.19 -3.42
CA ARG A 131 10.18 20.14 -3.19
C ARG A 131 9.80 21.60 -3.39
N ARG A 132 8.77 21.86 -4.18
CA ARG A 132 8.24 23.21 -4.39
C ARG A 132 7.27 23.62 -3.28
N LEU A 133 6.89 22.72 -2.39
CA LEU A 133 6.06 23.05 -1.23
C LEU A 133 6.87 23.89 -0.23
N ILE A 134 6.46 25.14 -0.08
CA ILE A 134 6.98 26.09 0.91
C ILE A 134 6.10 26.11 2.16
N ASP A 135 4.81 25.77 2.03
CA ASP A 135 3.86 25.80 3.14
C ASP A 135 4.19 24.76 4.22
N LYS A 136 4.48 25.25 5.43
CA LYS A 136 4.87 24.40 6.57
C LYS A 136 3.77 23.43 6.96
N ARG A 137 2.50 23.82 6.90
CA ARG A 137 1.37 22.99 7.32
C ARG A 137 1.24 21.75 6.43
N THR A 138 1.23 21.96 5.11
CA THR A 138 1.17 20.87 4.13
C THR A 138 2.37 19.94 4.29
N ARG A 139 3.58 20.49 4.46
CA ARG A 139 4.79 19.68 4.68
C ARG A 139 4.73 18.82 5.93
N SER A 140 4.24 19.38 7.05
CA SER A 140 4.01 18.64 8.29
C SER A 140 2.98 17.54 8.12
N GLN A 141 1.85 17.83 7.45
CA GLN A 141 0.80 16.87 7.18
C GLN A 141 1.30 15.70 6.31
N LEU A 142 2.07 15.97 5.25
CA LEU A 142 2.65 14.91 4.42
C LEU A 142 3.67 14.06 5.18
N SER A 143 4.42 14.67 6.10
CA SER A 143 5.36 13.93 6.97
C SER A 143 4.60 13.03 7.96
N GLU A 144 3.50 13.51 8.52
CA GLU A 144 2.60 12.70 9.37
C GLU A 144 2.01 11.52 8.60
N TRP A 145 1.50 11.77 7.38
CA TRP A 145 0.89 10.74 6.54
C TRP A 145 1.84 9.63 6.12
N THR A 146 3.13 9.92 6.01
CA THR A 146 4.18 8.96 5.64
C THR A 146 4.99 8.44 6.83
N GLY A 147 4.89 9.05 8.01
CA GLY A 147 5.72 8.69 9.16
C GLY A 147 7.20 9.10 9.04
N VAL A 148 7.59 9.76 7.94
CA VAL A 148 8.98 10.18 7.69
C VAL A 148 9.01 11.64 7.24
N GLY A 149 10.11 12.34 7.52
CA GLY A 149 10.30 13.70 7.00
C GLY A 149 10.32 13.71 5.48
N ILE A 150 9.49 14.54 4.85
CA ILE A 150 9.40 14.62 3.38
C ILE A 150 10.72 15.00 2.68
N ASP A 151 11.60 15.72 3.35
CA ASP A 151 12.94 16.04 2.84
C ASP A 151 13.77 14.75 2.74
N ARG A 152 13.73 13.91 3.77
CA ARG A 152 14.38 12.60 3.77
C ARG A 152 13.82 11.72 2.67
N LEU A 153 12.50 11.70 2.48
CA LEU A 153 11.88 10.92 1.42
C LEU A 153 12.33 11.38 0.02
N THR A 154 12.39 12.69 -0.21
CA THR A 154 12.71 13.27 -1.53
C THR A 154 14.20 13.43 -1.81
N GLN A 155 15.10 13.07 -0.89
CA GLN A 155 16.56 13.10 -1.07
C GLN A 155 17.12 12.09 -2.10
N ASP A 156 16.27 11.35 -2.81
CA ASP A 156 16.69 10.43 -3.88
C ASP A 156 17.50 11.16 -4.97
N ALA A 157 18.67 10.63 -5.30
CA ALA A 157 19.63 11.18 -6.24
C ALA A 157 19.16 11.10 -7.71
N HIS A 158 18.15 10.28 -8.02
CA HIS A 158 17.66 10.06 -9.38
C HIS A 158 16.67 11.14 -9.85
N LEU A 159 17.10 12.40 -9.83
CA LEU A 159 16.26 13.55 -10.18
C LEU A 159 16.01 13.72 -11.66
N ALA A 160 16.93 13.25 -12.50
CA ALA A 160 16.75 13.24 -13.94
C ALA A 160 15.51 12.42 -14.36
N ASP A 161 15.16 11.40 -13.57
CA ASP A 161 14.01 10.52 -13.85
C ASP A 161 12.69 11.04 -13.27
N ALA A 162 12.63 12.32 -12.86
CA ALA A 162 11.45 12.85 -12.19
C ALA A 162 10.33 13.14 -13.19
N PRO A 163 9.11 12.64 -12.96
CA PRO A 163 7.98 13.03 -13.76
C PRO A 163 7.76 14.54 -13.71
N ASP A 164 7.51 15.14 -14.87
CA ASP A 164 7.06 16.53 -14.96
C ASP A 164 5.59 16.63 -14.53
N ILE A 165 5.40 16.81 -13.22
CA ILE A 165 4.07 16.93 -12.61
C ILE A 165 3.29 18.12 -13.17
N ALA A 166 3.95 19.22 -13.53
CA ALA A 166 3.26 20.38 -14.11
C ALA A 166 2.66 20.04 -15.48
N ARG A 167 3.41 19.28 -16.30
CA ARG A 167 2.89 18.77 -17.58
C ARG A 167 1.76 17.75 -17.38
N LEU A 168 1.86 16.85 -16.39
CA LEU A 168 0.78 15.89 -16.08
C LEU A 168 -0.49 16.58 -15.57
N ALA A 169 -0.35 17.63 -14.75
CA ALA A 169 -1.48 18.45 -14.33
C ALA A 169 -2.15 19.12 -15.55
N ALA A 170 -1.36 19.72 -16.45
CA ALA A 170 -1.89 20.44 -17.61
C ALA A 170 -2.50 19.52 -18.68
N ARG A 171 -1.93 18.33 -18.92
CA ARG A 171 -2.34 17.45 -20.04
C ARG A 171 -3.21 16.28 -19.65
N ALA A 172 -3.16 15.85 -18.38
CA ALA A 172 -3.81 14.64 -17.91
C ALA A 172 -4.65 14.88 -16.64
N ALA A 173 -4.90 16.15 -16.28
CA ALA A 173 -5.69 16.56 -15.13
C ALA A 173 -5.22 15.91 -13.81
N MET A 174 -3.91 15.70 -13.65
CA MET A 174 -3.35 15.19 -12.40
C MET A 174 -3.66 16.18 -11.26
N PRO A 175 -4.34 15.76 -10.18
CA PRO A 175 -4.68 16.66 -9.09
C PRO A 175 -3.42 17.11 -8.33
N PRO A 176 -3.38 18.35 -7.81
CA PRO A 176 -2.29 18.83 -6.98
C PRO A 176 -2.31 18.15 -5.60
N LEU A 177 -1.16 18.11 -4.91
CA LEU A 177 -1.03 17.53 -3.57
C LEU A 177 -1.99 18.13 -2.54
N THR A 178 -2.31 19.41 -2.66
CA THR A 178 -3.24 20.10 -1.75
C THR A 178 -4.69 19.64 -1.88
N ALA A 179 -5.04 18.95 -2.97
CA ALA A 179 -6.36 18.38 -3.19
C ALA A 179 -6.45 16.90 -2.77
N LEU A 180 -5.35 16.29 -2.34
CA LEU A 180 -5.31 14.88 -1.94
C LEU A 180 -5.41 14.74 -0.43
N ASP A 181 -6.08 13.68 0.00
CA ASP A 181 -6.00 13.19 1.37
C ASP A 181 -5.07 11.96 1.47
N ALA A 182 -4.86 11.48 2.70
CA ALA A 182 -3.99 10.34 2.96
C ALA A 182 -4.46 9.04 2.28
N GLY A 183 -5.77 8.85 2.10
CA GLY A 183 -6.34 7.65 1.48
C GLY A 183 -6.12 7.65 -0.03
N THR A 184 -6.45 8.76 -0.67
CA THR A 184 -6.24 8.99 -2.11
C THR A 184 -4.76 8.86 -2.46
N LEU A 185 -3.88 9.40 -1.63
CA LEU A 185 -2.43 9.28 -1.82
C LEU A 185 -1.94 7.82 -1.69
N ALA A 186 -2.52 7.03 -0.78
CA ALA A 186 -2.22 5.60 -0.68
C ALA A 186 -2.71 4.82 -1.92
N VAL A 187 -3.87 5.17 -2.46
CA VAL A 187 -4.39 4.59 -3.72
C VAL A 187 -3.50 4.93 -4.91
N GLU A 188 -3.05 6.18 -5.04
CA GLU A 188 -2.08 6.56 -6.08
C GLU A 188 -0.78 5.75 -5.95
N GLY A 189 -0.29 5.58 -4.73
CA GLY A 189 0.89 4.78 -4.43
C GLY A 189 0.75 3.30 -4.78
N CYS A 190 -0.42 2.73 -4.49
CA CYS A 190 -0.77 1.36 -4.87
C CYS A 190 -0.79 1.20 -6.40
N ALA A 191 -1.43 2.13 -7.13
CA ALA A 191 -1.48 2.10 -8.58
C ALA A 191 -0.08 2.18 -9.22
N LEU A 192 0.79 3.05 -8.70
CA LEU A 192 2.19 3.16 -9.13
C LEU A 192 3.00 1.90 -8.83
N LEU A 193 2.82 1.30 -7.64
CA LEU A 193 3.48 0.05 -7.28
C LEU A 193 3.04 -1.10 -8.18
N LEU A 194 1.73 -1.23 -8.45
CA LEU A 194 1.20 -2.26 -9.34
C LEU A 194 1.71 -2.10 -10.78
N ARG A 195 1.76 -0.85 -11.28
CA ARG A 195 2.35 -0.53 -12.58
C ARG A 195 3.79 -1.05 -12.68
N ASP A 196 4.64 -0.71 -11.70
CA ASP A 196 6.05 -1.12 -11.70
C ASP A 196 6.24 -2.64 -11.50
N LEU A 197 5.25 -3.33 -10.94
CA LEU A 197 5.26 -4.79 -10.78
C LEU A 197 4.77 -5.55 -12.03
N GLY A 198 4.37 -4.85 -13.08
CA GLY A 198 3.74 -5.45 -14.27
C GLY A 198 2.31 -5.91 -14.02
N GLY A 199 1.71 -5.48 -12.90
CA GLY A 199 0.36 -5.83 -12.49
C GLY A 199 -0.68 -5.00 -13.24
N ALA A 200 -1.19 -5.57 -14.33
CA ALA A 200 -2.44 -5.24 -15.03
C ALA A 200 -2.72 -3.75 -15.31
N ASN A 201 -2.44 -3.36 -16.56
CA ASN A 201 -3.12 -2.25 -17.20
C ASN A 201 -4.66 -2.50 -17.14
N PRO A 202 -5.47 -1.67 -16.46
CA PRO A 202 -6.92 -1.87 -16.34
C PRO A 202 -7.66 -1.71 -17.67
N ALA A 203 -6.98 -1.25 -18.73
CA ALA A 203 -7.48 -1.25 -20.10
C ALA A 203 -7.84 -2.67 -20.61
N ASN A 204 -7.32 -3.73 -19.98
CA ASN A 204 -7.66 -5.12 -20.31
C ASN A 204 -8.77 -5.68 -19.39
N GLY A 205 -9.91 -4.99 -19.31
CA GLY A 205 -11.28 -5.54 -19.21
C GLY A 205 -11.64 -6.67 -18.23
N ALA A 206 -10.80 -7.06 -17.27
CA ALA A 206 -11.10 -8.17 -16.38
C ALA A 206 -11.71 -7.68 -15.06
N SER A 207 -12.91 -7.08 -15.13
CA SER A 207 -13.75 -6.83 -13.95
C SER A 207 -14.33 -8.17 -13.46
N GLY A 208 -13.50 -8.97 -12.80
CA GLY A 208 -13.91 -10.20 -12.11
C GLY A 208 -13.71 -10.04 -10.61
N ALA A 209 -14.53 -10.73 -9.81
CA ALA A 209 -14.54 -10.73 -8.34
C ALA A 209 -13.23 -11.17 -7.64
N ASN A 210 -12.10 -11.23 -8.35
CA ASN A 210 -10.80 -11.72 -7.89
C ASN A 210 -9.65 -10.73 -8.16
N GLU A 211 -9.92 -9.43 -8.28
CA GLU A 211 -8.85 -8.41 -8.40
C GLU A 211 -7.84 -8.47 -7.23
N SER A 212 -8.28 -8.72 -5.99
CA SER A 212 -7.37 -8.88 -4.85
C SER A 212 -6.41 -10.05 -5.01
N ALA A 213 -6.82 -11.13 -5.70
CA ALA A 213 -5.98 -12.30 -5.92
C ALA A 213 -4.83 -12.06 -6.93
N ARG A 214 -4.83 -10.92 -7.63
CA ARG A 214 -3.77 -10.51 -8.57
C ARG A 214 -2.79 -9.50 -7.98
N VAL A 215 -3.08 -8.97 -6.78
CA VAL A 215 -2.21 -8.01 -6.09
C VAL A 215 -1.19 -8.80 -5.25
N PRO A 216 0.11 -8.45 -5.29
CA PRO A 216 1.14 -9.20 -4.55
C PRO A 216 1.12 -8.97 -3.02
N PHE A 217 0.18 -8.16 -2.53
CA PHE A 217 -0.08 -7.84 -1.12
C PHE A 217 -1.61 -7.90 -0.86
N PRO A 218 -2.23 -9.07 -0.99
CA PRO A 218 -3.69 -9.21 -0.93
C PRO A 218 -4.27 -8.83 0.44
N LEU A 219 -3.51 -8.89 1.54
CA LEU A 219 -4.01 -8.49 2.86
C LEU A 219 -4.07 -6.96 2.98
N LEU A 220 -2.97 -6.26 2.66
CA LEU A 220 -2.92 -4.79 2.64
C LEU A 220 -3.97 -4.20 1.69
N ARG A 221 -4.26 -4.89 0.59
CA ARG A 221 -5.28 -4.48 -0.38
C ARG A 221 -6.65 -4.24 0.28
N LEU A 222 -6.96 -4.91 1.39
CA LEU A 222 -8.20 -4.71 2.14
C LEU A 222 -8.28 -3.35 2.83
N ALA A 223 -7.15 -2.69 3.10
CA ALA A 223 -7.12 -1.34 3.67
C ALA A 223 -7.44 -0.24 2.65
N LEU A 224 -7.59 -0.61 1.38
CA LEU A 224 -7.95 0.28 0.28
C LEU A 224 -9.36 -0.05 -0.24
N PRO A 225 -10.04 0.90 -0.88
CA PRO A 225 -11.37 0.69 -1.44
C PRO A 225 -11.48 -0.58 -2.28
N ARG A 226 -12.54 -1.38 -2.07
CA ARG A 226 -12.77 -2.66 -2.77
C ARG A 226 -12.74 -2.50 -4.28
N VAL A 227 -13.28 -1.42 -4.81
CA VAL A 227 -13.08 -1.01 -6.20
C VAL A 227 -11.97 0.04 -6.21
N LEU A 228 -10.78 -0.32 -6.69
CA LEU A 228 -9.66 0.62 -6.74
C LEU A 228 -9.84 1.57 -7.92
N PRO A 229 -9.97 2.89 -7.69
CA PRO A 229 -9.95 3.84 -8.78
C PRO A 229 -8.53 3.88 -9.36
N THR A 230 -8.43 3.67 -10.67
CA THR A 230 -7.17 3.94 -11.37
C THR A 230 -7.10 5.43 -11.67
N PRO A 231 -6.06 6.16 -11.19
CA PRO A 231 -5.94 7.57 -11.50
C PRO A 231 -5.83 7.77 -13.02
N ALA A 232 -6.76 8.54 -13.61
CA ALA A 232 -6.83 8.72 -15.07
C ALA A 232 -5.51 9.28 -15.66
N TRP A 233 -4.81 10.11 -14.88
CA TRP A 233 -3.52 10.67 -15.27
C TRP A 233 -2.43 9.62 -15.46
N LEU A 234 -2.53 8.46 -14.80
CA LEU A 234 -1.52 7.40 -14.85
C LEU A 234 -1.41 6.80 -16.25
N ALA A 235 -2.52 6.70 -16.99
CA ALA A 235 -2.53 6.24 -18.38
C ALA A 235 -1.78 7.18 -19.34
N SER A 236 -1.53 8.43 -18.94
CA SER A 236 -0.75 9.41 -19.71
C SER A 236 0.74 9.40 -19.36
N VAL A 237 1.16 8.56 -18.42
CA VAL A 237 2.56 8.44 -17.99
C VAL A 237 3.23 7.30 -18.78
N PRO A 238 4.31 7.59 -19.55
CA PRO A 238 5.08 6.54 -20.22
C PRO A 238 5.62 5.50 -19.23
N GLU A 239 5.69 4.24 -19.63
CA GLU A 239 6.13 3.13 -18.76
C GLU A 239 7.58 3.31 -18.29
N GLU A 240 8.42 3.95 -19.10
CA GLU A 240 9.83 4.22 -18.79
C GLU A 240 9.98 5.29 -17.69
N LEU A 241 8.98 6.18 -17.56
CA LEU A 241 9.04 7.27 -16.60
C LEU A 241 8.80 6.75 -15.19
N ASP A 242 9.83 6.88 -14.36
CA ASP A 242 9.86 6.36 -13.00
C ASP A 242 9.70 4.83 -12.92
N ALA A 243 10.15 4.08 -13.96
CA ALA A 243 10.03 2.62 -14.04
C ALA A 243 10.65 1.87 -12.84
N SER A 244 11.76 2.39 -12.29
CA SER A 244 12.42 1.84 -11.11
C SER A 244 11.96 2.51 -9.80
N GLY A 245 10.90 3.32 -9.82
CA GLY A 245 10.45 4.11 -8.67
C GLY A 245 10.15 3.26 -7.44
N SER A 246 9.43 2.14 -7.61
CA SER A 246 9.16 1.22 -6.50
C SER A 246 10.42 0.49 -6.02
N ALA A 247 11.31 0.08 -6.92
CA ALA A 247 12.56 -0.58 -6.52
C ALA A 247 13.47 0.37 -5.72
N ARG A 248 13.55 1.65 -6.13
CA ARG A 248 14.27 2.71 -5.40
C ARG A 248 13.67 3.02 -4.03
N LEU A 249 12.35 2.93 -3.89
CA LEU A 249 11.72 3.05 -2.58
C LEU A 249 12.10 1.86 -1.70
N PHE A 250 11.96 0.63 -2.22
CA PHE A 250 12.21 -0.60 -1.46
C PHE A 250 13.66 -0.73 -1.01
N SER A 251 14.65 -0.26 -1.80
CA SER A 251 16.05 -0.23 -1.37
C SER A 251 16.31 0.67 -0.16
N ARG A 252 15.41 1.62 0.11
CA ARG A 252 15.54 2.61 1.19
C ARG A 252 14.63 2.33 2.37
N LEU A 253 13.77 1.30 2.32
CA LEU A 253 12.78 1.05 3.37
C LEU A 253 13.42 0.68 4.71
N SER A 254 14.55 -0.03 4.72
CA SER A 254 15.30 -0.32 5.96
C SER A 254 15.80 0.96 6.65
N ASP A 255 16.19 1.97 5.89
CA ASP A 255 16.59 3.27 6.43
C ASP A 255 15.37 4.09 6.85
N LEU A 256 14.35 4.16 5.98
CA LEU A 256 13.16 4.99 6.20
C LEU A 256 12.32 4.48 7.39
N LEU A 257 12.29 3.17 7.59
CA LEU A 257 11.55 2.46 8.64
C LEU A 257 12.51 1.56 9.44
N PRO A 258 13.39 2.14 10.27
CA PRO A 258 14.44 1.40 10.98
C PRO A 258 13.90 0.31 11.92
N GLU A 259 12.71 0.51 12.48
CA GLU A 259 12.01 -0.49 13.30
C GLU A 259 11.59 -1.75 12.51
N PHE A 260 11.54 -1.66 11.17
CA PHE A 260 11.29 -2.78 10.25
C PHE A 260 12.50 -3.10 9.37
N ALA A 261 13.71 -2.64 9.73
CA ALA A 261 14.93 -2.96 8.99
C ALA A 261 15.17 -4.48 8.89
N TRP A 262 14.76 -5.25 9.90
CA TRP A 262 14.82 -6.72 9.87
C TRP A 262 13.98 -7.37 8.75
N LEU A 263 12.95 -6.66 8.26
CA LEU A 263 12.05 -7.13 7.20
C LEU A 263 12.58 -6.73 5.81
N PHE A 264 13.16 -5.55 5.69
CA PHE A 264 13.59 -4.98 4.40
C PHE A 264 15.10 -5.02 4.13
N GLY A 265 15.92 -5.33 5.13
CA GLY A 265 17.38 -5.44 5.04
C GLY A 265 17.90 -6.83 4.72
#